data_AF-A0A1B6F9V4-F1
#
_entry.id   AF-A0A1B6F9V4-F1
#
_cell.length_a   1.000
_cell.length_b   1.000
_cell.length_c   1.000
_cell.angle_alpha   90.00
_cell.angle_beta   90.00
_cell.angle_gamma   90.00
#
_symmetry.space_group_name_H-M   'P 1'
#
loop_
_entity.id
_entity.type
_entity.pdbx_description
1 polymer ?
#
loop_
_entity_poly.entity_id
_entity_poly.type
_entity_poly.pdbx_seq_one_letter_code
_entity_poly.pdbx_strand_id
1 'polypeptide(L)'
;PSLEERLESIISGAALMADSSCTRDERRERIVAECNAVRQALQDLLSEYMSNIENKEKSEGLGRAIDQMSRKTRDLRRQLRKAVVDHVSDSFLDTNVPLLVLIEAARNGNEKEVEEFAAMFTEHCDKLIEVANLVCSMSSNEDGVKMVRIAAAQIEQLCPQVINAVRILAARPRSNVAQGNMEVFRQSWLYQV
;
A
#
# COMPACT_ATOMS: atom_id res chain seq x y z
N PRO A 1 16.63 3.19 25.78
CA PRO A 1 16.22 1.92 25.12
C PRO A 1 14.82 1.97 24.48
N SER A 2 13.74 2.12 25.25
CA SER A 2 12.37 1.93 24.71
C SER A 2 11.95 2.94 23.63
N LEU A 3 12.38 4.20 23.71
CA LEU A 3 12.09 5.21 22.67
C LEU A 3 12.87 4.97 21.38
N GLU A 4 14.12 4.54 21.50
CA GLU A 4 14.99 4.23 20.37
C GLU A 4 14.48 3.01 19.61
N GLU A 5 14.10 1.95 20.33
CA GLU A 5 13.47 0.76 19.73
C GLU A 5 12.19 1.09 18.98
N ARG A 6 11.32 1.94 19.57
CA ARG A 6 10.09 2.40 18.92
C ARG A 6 10.40 3.22 17.66
N LEU A 7 11.41 4.07 17.70
CA LEU A 7 11.80 4.86 16.54
C LEU A 7 12.36 3.99 15.43
N GLU A 8 13.24 3.04 15.74
CA GLU A 8 13.80 2.13 14.72
C GLU A 8 12.73 1.21 14.12
N SER A 9 11.69 0.85 14.87
CA SER A 9 10.51 0.17 14.32
C SER A 9 9.77 1.05 13.30
N ILE A 10 9.58 2.34 13.59
CA ILE A 10 8.98 3.30 12.64
C ILE A 10 9.87 3.48 11.40
N ILE A 11 11.18 3.61 11.58
CA ILE A 11 12.14 3.79 10.48
C ILE A 11 12.19 2.54 9.59
N SER A 12 12.17 1.34 10.18
CA SER A 12 12.10 0.09 9.43
C SER A 12 10.84 0.04 8.56
N GLY A 13 9.68 0.45 9.10
CA GLY A 13 8.44 0.57 8.32
C GLY A 13 8.52 1.61 7.20
N ALA A 14 9.16 2.74 7.45
CA ALA A 14 9.39 3.78 6.44
C ALA A 14 10.36 3.32 5.34
N ALA A 15 11.37 2.51 5.68
CA ALA A 15 12.32 1.95 4.73
C ALA A 15 11.66 0.99 3.76
N LEU A 16 10.78 0.09 4.24
CA LEU A 16 10.00 -0.80 3.37
C LEU A 16 9.18 -0.02 2.34
N MET A 17 8.63 1.15 2.72
CA MET A 17 7.92 2.03 1.78
C MET A 17 8.88 2.71 0.81
N ALA A 18 10.05 3.15 1.27
CA ALA A 18 11.06 3.80 0.45
C ALA A 18 11.65 2.85 -0.62
N ASP A 19 11.80 1.56 -0.28
CA ASP A 19 12.39 0.53 -1.14
C ASP A 19 11.38 -0.17 -2.07
N SER A 20 10.10 0.19 -1.97
CA SER A 20 9.06 -0.36 -2.85
C SER A 20 9.25 0.10 -4.30
N SER A 21 8.95 -0.79 -5.25
CA SER A 21 9.08 -0.54 -6.70
C SER A 21 8.21 0.62 -7.22
N CYS A 22 7.14 0.98 -6.51
CA CYS A 22 6.26 2.10 -6.86
C CYS A 22 6.71 3.44 -6.23
N THR A 23 7.82 3.45 -5.48
CA THR A 23 8.34 4.68 -4.87
C THR A 23 9.40 5.31 -5.75
N ARG A 24 9.15 6.53 -6.22
CA ARG A 24 10.09 7.30 -7.06
C ARG A 24 11.38 7.62 -6.30
N ASP A 25 12.50 7.69 -7.03
CA ASP A 25 13.82 7.96 -6.45
C ASP A 25 13.88 9.24 -5.60
N GLU A 26 13.38 10.35 -6.11
CA GLU A 26 13.31 11.62 -5.37
C GLU A 26 12.55 11.47 -4.03
N ARG A 27 11.55 10.58 -4.01
CA ARG A 27 10.74 10.32 -2.81
C ARG A 27 11.46 9.40 -1.82
N ARG A 28 12.10 8.35 -2.33
CA ARG A 28 12.97 7.46 -1.56
C ARG A 28 14.04 8.27 -0.82
N GLU A 29 14.75 9.15 -1.53
CA GLU A 29 15.78 10.02 -0.94
C GLU A 29 15.22 10.92 0.16
N ARG A 30 14.03 11.51 -0.05
CA ARG A 30 13.36 12.33 0.97
C ARG A 30 12.94 11.53 2.21
N ILE A 31 12.42 10.31 2.03
CA ILE A 31 12.07 9.45 3.17
C ILE A 31 13.32 9.09 3.98
N VAL A 32 14.41 8.71 3.30
CA VAL A 32 15.70 8.41 3.96
C VAL A 32 16.24 9.62 4.72
N ALA A 33 16.19 10.80 4.12
CA ALA A 33 16.60 12.04 4.76
C ALA A 33 15.76 12.35 6.03
N GLU A 34 14.44 12.18 5.97
CA GLU A 34 13.58 12.38 7.14
C GLU A 34 13.80 11.31 8.21
N CYS A 35 14.03 10.04 7.85
CA CYS A 35 14.39 9.00 8.82
C CYS A 35 15.66 9.35 9.60
N ASN A 36 16.69 9.84 8.90
CA ASN A 36 17.92 10.31 9.53
C ASN A 36 17.69 11.56 10.39
N ALA A 37 16.84 12.49 9.95
CA ALA A 37 16.50 13.68 10.71
C ALA A 37 15.73 13.38 12.00
N VAL A 38 14.80 12.41 11.98
CA VAL A 38 14.09 11.96 13.17
C VAL A 38 15.02 11.22 14.13
N ARG A 39 15.94 10.41 13.61
CA ARG A 39 16.98 9.75 14.44
C ARG A 39 17.85 10.77 15.16
N GLN A 40 18.33 11.80 14.45
CA GLN A 40 19.10 12.87 15.06
C GLN A 40 18.27 13.65 16.10
N ALA A 41 17.02 14.00 15.79
CA ALA A 41 16.15 14.73 16.72
C ALA A 41 15.89 13.94 18.02
N LEU A 42 15.84 12.61 17.96
CA LEU A 42 15.74 11.78 19.17
C LEU A 42 17.05 11.83 19.98
N GLN A 43 18.21 11.77 19.34
CA GLN A 43 19.50 11.85 20.05
C GLN A 43 19.69 13.21 20.72
N ASP A 44 19.28 14.30 20.06
CA ASP A 44 19.29 15.65 20.62
C ASP A 44 18.34 15.73 21.84
N LEU A 45 17.14 15.15 21.73
CA LEU A 45 16.16 15.09 22.81
C LEU A 45 16.67 14.30 24.02
N LEU A 46 17.31 13.14 23.80
CA LEU A 46 17.90 12.34 24.88
C LEU A 46 19.05 13.08 25.56
N SER A 47 19.87 13.80 24.80
CA SER A 47 20.97 14.62 25.32
C SER A 47 20.46 15.75 26.22
N GLU A 48 19.45 16.50 25.75
CA GLU A 48 18.78 17.53 26.54
C GLU A 48 18.12 16.95 27.79
N TYR A 49 17.49 15.78 27.69
CA TYR A 49 16.88 15.11 28.84
C TYR A 49 17.92 14.73 29.90
N MET A 50 19.06 14.15 29.49
CA MET A 50 20.16 13.81 30.41
C MET A 50 20.74 15.06 31.09
N SER A 51 20.95 16.14 30.34
CA SER A 51 21.44 17.41 30.90
C SER A 51 20.45 18.06 31.88
N ASN A 52 19.14 17.86 31.69
CA ASN A 52 18.11 18.34 32.61
C ASN A 52 17.98 17.52 33.90
N ILE A 53 18.42 16.26 33.93
CA ILE A 53 18.40 15.45 35.17
C ILE A 53 19.30 16.08 36.24
N GLU A 54 20.38 16.75 35.81
CA GLU A 54 21.37 17.37 36.69
C GLU A 54 20.98 18.78 37.16
N ASN A 55 19.98 19.42 36.53
CA ASN A 55 19.56 20.80 36.80
C ASN A 55 18.10 20.89 37.28
N LYS A 56 17.85 21.55 38.43
CA LYS A 56 16.51 21.68 39.05
C LYS A 56 15.57 22.68 38.36
N GLU A 57 16.06 23.47 37.41
CA GLU A 57 15.25 24.41 36.64
C GLU A 57 14.84 23.80 35.28
N LYS A 58 13.59 24.00 34.87
CA LYS A 58 13.10 23.53 33.56
C LYS A 58 13.87 24.24 32.44
N SER A 59 14.77 23.54 31.76
CA SER A 59 15.48 24.10 30.59
C SER A 59 14.51 24.37 29.45
N GLU A 60 14.56 25.58 28.89
CA GLU A 60 13.92 25.91 27.61
C GLU A 60 14.43 25.02 26.45
N GLY A 61 15.63 24.44 26.58
CA GLY A 61 16.25 23.53 25.61
C GLY A 61 15.45 22.25 25.43
N LEU A 62 14.93 21.67 26.51
CA LEU A 62 14.11 20.46 26.45
C LEU A 62 12.79 20.71 25.70
N GLY A 63 12.15 21.85 25.95
CA GLY A 63 10.94 22.24 25.23
C GLY A 63 11.18 22.34 23.72
N ARG A 64 12.28 22.98 23.32
CA ARG A 64 12.67 23.07 21.90
C ARG A 64 12.99 21.72 21.28
N ALA A 65 13.66 20.81 22.01
CA ALA A 65 13.96 19.48 21.51
C ALA A 65 12.69 18.62 21.32
N ILE A 66 11.71 18.73 22.23
CA ILE A 66 10.41 18.06 22.09
C ILE A 66 9.66 18.60 20.86
N ASP A 67 9.65 19.92 20.66
CA ASP A 67 9.04 20.53 19.48
C ASP A 67 9.73 20.08 18.19
N GLN A 68 11.06 19.99 18.19
CA GLN A 68 11.83 19.52 17.05
C GLN A 68 11.53 18.06 16.72
N MET A 69 11.48 17.18 17.72
CA MET A 69 11.11 15.77 17.54
C MET A 69 9.70 15.63 16.96
N SER A 70 8.75 16.42 17.46
CA SER A 70 7.38 16.46 16.96
C SER A 70 7.29 16.93 15.51
N ARG A 71 8.06 17.97 15.15
CA ARG A 71 8.14 18.49 13.77
C ARG A 71 8.72 17.44 12.82
N LYS A 72 9.86 16.84 13.16
CA LYS A 72 10.50 15.82 12.32
C LYS A 72 9.65 14.57 12.12
N THR A 73 8.94 14.14 13.16
CA THR A 73 8.00 13.02 13.04
C THR A 73 6.84 13.35 12.09
N ARG A 74 6.34 14.59 12.12
CA ARG A 74 5.30 15.06 11.20
C ARG A 74 5.80 15.16 9.76
N ASP A 75 7.04 15.60 9.55
CA ASP A 75 7.64 15.70 8.22
C ASP A 75 7.85 14.31 7.60
N LEU A 76 8.35 13.34 8.37
CA LEU A 76 8.42 11.94 7.95
C LEU A 76 7.03 11.41 7.57
N ARG A 77 6.02 11.61 8.43
CA ARG A 77 4.64 11.20 8.13
C ARG A 77 4.11 11.83 6.84
N ARG A 78 4.47 13.09 6.56
CA ARG A 78 4.09 13.78 5.32
C ARG A 78 4.74 13.13 4.10
N GLN A 79 6.02 12.76 4.15
CA GLN A 79 6.69 12.08 3.04
C GLN A 79 6.11 10.69 2.78
N LEU A 80 5.83 9.93 3.84
CA LEU A 80 5.18 8.63 3.73
C LEU A 80 3.78 8.73 3.11
N ARG A 81 2.96 9.70 3.55
CA ARG A 81 1.65 9.95 2.93
C ARG A 81 1.75 10.29 1.44
N LYS A 82 2.76 11.07 1.06
CA LYS A 82 3.02 11.29 -0.36
C LYS A 82 3.30 9.95 -1.02
N ALA A 83 4.26 9.16 -0.55
CA ALA A 83 4.62 7.87 -1.17
C ALA A 83 3.42 6.96 -1.40
N VAL A 84 2.52 6.85 -0.42
CA VAL A 84 1.26 6.13 -0.60
C VAL A 84 0.41 6.67 -1.76
N VAL A 85 0.35 8.00 -1.97
CA VAL A 85 -0.35 8.59 -3.12
C VAL A 85 0.30 8.20 -4.46
N ASP A 86 1.63 8.05 -4.53
CA ASP A 86 2.27 7.53 -5.76
C ASP A 86 1.83 6.09 -6.02
N HIS A 87 1.83 5.24 -4.99
CA HIS A 87 1.41 3.85 -5.11
C HIS A 87 -0.05 3.73 -5.56
N VAL A 88 -0.93 4.57 -5.01
CA VAL A 88 -2.34 4.64 -5.44
C VAL A 88 -2.44 5.11 -6.89
N SER A 89 -1.69 6.14 -7.27
CA SER A 89 -1.74 6.70 -8.63
C SER A 89 -1.26 5.69 -9.67
N ASP A 90 -0.22 4.92 -9.37
CA ASP A 90 0.35 3.94 -10.29
C ASP A 90 -0.50 2.66 -10.34
N SER A 91 -1.01 2.19 -9.19
CA SER A 91 -1.72 0.90 -9.11
C SER A 91 -3.18 0.98 -9.58
N PHE A 92 -3.82 2.15 -9.45
CA PHE A 92 -5.23 2.35 -9.82
C PHE A 92 -5.41 3.10 -11.15
N LEU A 93 -4.35 3.27 -11.95
CA LEU A 93 -4.43 3.94 -13.25
C LEU A 93 -5.28 3.15 -14.25
N ASP A 94 -5.03 1.83 -14.38
CA ASP A 94 -5.66 0.96 -15.37
C ASP A 94 -6.10 -0.38 -14.75
N THR A 95 -7.14 -0.32 -13.91
CA THR A 95 -7.66 -1.50 -13.18
C THR A 95 -8.41 -2.51 -14.05
N ASN A 96 -8.78 -2.11 -15.27
CA ASN A 96 -9.66 -2.89 -16.15
C ASN A 96 -8.90 -3.64 -17.25
N VAL A 97 -7.73 -3.15 -17.65
CA VAL A 97 -6.96 -3.71 -18.77
C VAL A 97 -6.58 -5.18 -18.53
N PRO A 98 -6.05 -5.57 -17.34
CA PRO A 98 -5.70 -6.96 -17.08
C PRO A 98 -6.89 -7.93 -17.24
N LEU A 99 -8.09 -7.53 -16.79
CA LEU A 99 -9.30 -8.32 -16.96
C LEU A 99 -9.73 -8.43 -18.43
N LEU A 100 -9.67 -7.34 -19.19
CA LEU A 100 -10.07 -7.33 -20.60
C LEU A 100 -9.18 -8.25 -21.44
N VAL A 101 -7.86 -8.18 -21.23
CA VAL A 101 -6.89 -9.05 -21.92
C VAL A 101 -7.15 -10.52 -21.59
N LEU A 102 -7.40 -10.82 -20.31
CA LEU A 102 -7.73 -12.17 -19.85
C LEU A 102 -9.02 -12.71 -20.48
N ILE A 103 -10.08 -11.90 -20.54
CA ILE A 103 -11.35 -12.28 -21.19
C ILE A 103 -11.17 -12.51 -22.69
N GLU A 104 -10.37 -11.68 -23.36
CA GLU A 104 -10.14 -11.80 -24.80
C GLU A 104 -9.40 -13.09 -25.16
N ALA A 105 -8.38 -13.47 -24.38
CA ALA A 105 -7.70 -14.76 -24.55
C ALA A 105 -8.67 -15.94 -24.38
N ALA A 106 -9.59 -15.87 -23.41
CA ALA A 106 -10.62 -16.89 -23.21
C ALA A 106 -11.64 -16.95 -24.34
N ARG A 107 -12.03 -15.82 -24.92
CA ARG A 107 -12.93 -15.79 -26.10
C ARG A 107 -12.31 -16.46 -27.32
N ASN A 108 -10.99 -16.41 -27.45
CA ASN A 108 -10.24 -17.09 -28.49
C ASN A 108 -10.01 -18.59 -28.20
N GLY A 109 -10.41 -19.07 -27.01
CA GLY A 109 -10.21 -20.46 -26.60
C GLY A 109 -8.75 -20.83 -26.35
N ASN A 110 -7.89 -19.84 -26.11
CA ASN A 110 -6.46 -20.06 -25.90
C ASN A 110 -6.18 -20.35 -24.42
N GLU A 111 -6.42 -21.60 -23.99
CA GLU A 111 -6.27 -22.00 -22.58
C GLU A 111 -4.86 -21.74 -22.01
N LYS A 112 -3.81 -21.87 -22.84
CA LYS A 112 -2.44 -21.60 -22.41
C LYS A 112 -2.24 -20.12 -22.05
N GLU A 113 -2.67 -19.23 -22.93
CA GLU A 113 -2.56 -17.79 -22.76
C GLU A 113 -3.46 -17.29 -21.61
N VAL A 114 -4.59 -17.95 -21.39
CA VAL A 114 -5.46 -17.69 -20.23
C VAL A 114 -4.74 -17.95 -18.91
N GLU A 115 -3.94 -19.01 -18.78
CA GLU A 115 -3.18 -19.25 -17.55
C GLU A 115 -2.06 -18.21 -17.34
N GLU A 116 -1.39 -17.79 -18.41
CA GLU A 116 -0.37 -16.72 -18.36
C GLU A 116 -1.01 -15.38 -17.92
N PHE A 117 -2.14 -15.00 -18.52
CA PHE A 117 -2.88 -13.79 -18.13
C PHE A 117 -3.55 -13.91 -16.76
N ALA A 118 -3.97 -15.10 -16.33
CA ALA A 118 -4.55 -15.30 -14.99
C ALA A 118 -3.50 -15.05 -13.89
N ALA A 119 -2.24 -15.46 -14.12
CA ALA A 119 -1.15 -15.14 -13.20
C ALA A 119 -0.92 -13.63 -13.10
N MET A 120 -0.85 -12.91 -14.23
CA MET A 120 -0.72 -11.44 -14.24
C MET A 120 -1.91 -10.74 -13.59
N PHE A 121 -3.13 -11.23 -13.82
CA PHE A 121 -4.33 -10.70 -13.17
C PHE A 121 -4.28 -10.91 -11.65
N THR A 122 -3.83 -12.09 -11.19
CA THR A 122 -3.65 -12.37 -9.76
C THR A 122 -2.64 -11.42 -9.13
N GLU A 123 -1.47 -11.22 -9.76
CA GLU A 123 -0.45 -10.28 -9.30
C GLU A 123 -1.00 -8.84 -9.22
N HIS A 124 -1.81 -8.44 -10.21
CA HIS A 124 -2.49 -7.14 -10.18
C HIS A 124 -3.48 -7.02 -9.01
N CYS A 125 -4.26 -8.06 -8.72
CA CYS A 125 -5.18 -8.10 -7.57
C CYS A 125 -4.42 -7.96 -6.25
N ASP A 126 -3.35 -8.75 -6.09
CA ASP A 126 -2.48 -8.71 -4.91
C ASP A 126 -1.90 -7.32 -4.72
N LYS A 127 -1.50 -6.65 -5.81
CA LYS A 127 -0.98 -5.29 -5.76
C LYS A 127 -2.03 -4.27 -5.29
N LEU A 128 -3.26 -4.35 -5.79
CA LEU A 128 -4.36 -3.49 -5.33
C LEU A 128 -4.62 -3.66 -3.83
N ILE A 129 -4.64 -4.90 -3.35
CA ILE A 129 -4.83 -5.24 -1.93
C ILE A 129 -3.67 -4.73 -1.08
N GLU A 130 -2.43 -4.91 -1.53
CA GLU A 130 -1.23 -4.42 -0.86
C GLU A 130 -1.31 -2.89 -0.66
N VAL A 131 -1.63 -2.15 -1.73
CA VAL A 131 -1.75 -0.68 -1.67
C VAL A 131 -2.91 -0.25 -0.78
N ALA A 132 -4.05 -0.93 -0.83
CA ALA A 132 -5.18 -0.65 0.06
C ALA A 132 -4.81 -0.85 1.55
N ASN A 133 -4.09 -1.91 1.87
CA ASN A 133 -3.60 -2.17 3.22
C ASN A 133 -2.54 -1.16 3.67
N LEU A 134 -1.68 -0.71 2.76
CA LEU A 134 -0.71 0.34 3.01
C LEU A 134 -1.39 1.66 3.39
N VAL A 135 -2.40 2.09 2.61
CA VAL A 135 -3.23 3.26 2.93
C VAL A 135 -3.84 3.11 4.33
N CYS A 136 -4.38 1.93 4.64
CA CYS A 136 -5.00 1.66 5.93
C CYS A 136 -4.03 1.80 7.11
N SER A 137 -2.79 1.31 6.98
CA SER A 137 -1.77 1.38 8.03
C SER A 137 -1.39 2.81 8.44
N MET A 138 -1.62 3.78 7.54
CA MET A 138 -1.23 5.18 7.71
C MET A 138 -2.40 6.10 8.11
N SER A 139 -3.62 5.61 7.96
CA SER A 139 -4.85 6.34 8.24
C SER A 139 -5.18 6.31 9.72
N SER A 140 -5.76 7.41 10.20
CA SER A 140 -6.35 7.49 11.54
C SER A 140 -7.89 7.47 11.50
N ASN A 141 -8.48 7.25 10.32
CA ASN A 141 -9.93 7.15 10.13
C ASN A 141 -10.35 5.68 10.26
N GLU A 142 -10.84 5.27 11.43
CA GLU A 142 -11.19 3.88 11.73
C GLU A 142 -12.30 3.33 10.81
N ASP A 143 -13.37 4.09 10.60
CA ASP A 143 -14.47 3.68 9.73
C ASP A 143 -14.01 3.52 8.28
N GLY A 144 -13.21 4.48 7.79
CA GLY A 144 -12.62 4.41 6.45
C GLY A 144 -11.69 3.20 6.28
N VAL A 145 -10.85 2.92 7.28
CA VAL A 145 -9.98 1.73 7.30
C VAL A 145 -10.80 0.45 7.25
N LYS A 146 -11.88 0.36 8.03
CA LYS A 146 -12.75 -0.82 8.05
C LYS A 146 -13.39 -1.06 6.68
N MET A 147 -13.91 0.00 6.05
CA MET A 147 -14.54 -0.10 4.73
C MET A 147 -13.55 -0.55 3.65
N VAL A 148 -12.35 0.04 3.62
CA VAL A 148 -11.31 -0.32 2.64
C VAL A 148 -10.85 -1.77 2.83
N ARG A 149 -10.69 -2.23 4.08
CA ARG A 149 -10.31 -3.64 4.37
C ARG A 149 -11.39 -4.63 3.95
N ILE A 150 -12.66 -4.30 4.13
CA ILE A 150 -13.77 -5.14 3.64
C ILE A 150 -13.73 -5.21 2.12
N ALA A 151 -13.54 -4.08 1.43
CA ALA A 151 -13.46 -4.04 -0.02
C ALA A 151 -12.25 -4.84 -0.55
N ALA A 152 -11.09 -4.73 0.09
CA ALA A 152 -9.90 -5.51 -0.27
C ALA A 152 -10.11 -7.01 -0.09
N ALA A 153 -10.76 -7.44 1.01
CA ALA A 153 -11.11 -8.85 1.22
C ALA A 153 -12.12 -9.36 0.18
N GLN A 154 -13.03 -8.52 -0.30
CA GLN A 154 -13.95 -8.87 -1.38
C GLN A 154 -13.20 -9.05 -2.71
N ILE A 155 -12.20 -8.20 -3.01
CA ILE A 155 -11.32 -8.37 -4.19
C ILE A 155 -10.58 -9.71 -4.10
N GLU A 156 -9.99 -10.04 -2.94
CA GLU A 156 -9.29 -11.30 -2.69
C GLU A 156 -10.19 -12.52 -2.94
N GLN A 157 -11.44 -12.47 -2.47
CA GLN A 157 -12.42 -13.54 -2.67
C GLN A 157 -12.94 -13.63 -4.11
N LEU A 158 -13.06 -12.50 -4.81
CA LEU A 158 -13.62 -12.42 -6.15
C LEU A 158 -12.60 -12.84 -7.22
N CYS A 159 -11.32 -12.51 -7.03
CA CYS A 159 -10.23 -12.83 -7.96
C CYS A 159 -10.25 -14.29 -8.46
N PRO A 160 -10.22 -15.33 -7.60
CA PRO A 160 -10.25 -16.72 -8.06
C PRO A 160 -11.54 -17.10 -8.77
N GLN A 161 -12.67 -16.46 -8.44
CA GLN A 161 -13.95 -16.73 -9.09
C GLN A 161 -13.99 -16.18 -10.51
N VAL A 162 -13.44 -14.98 -10.72
CA VAL A 162 -13.24 -14.37 -12.04
C VAL A 162 -12.35 -15.27 -12.89
N ILE A 163 -11.19 -15.70 -12.37
CA ILE A 163 -10.27 -16.60 -13.09
C ILE A 163 -10.97 -17.91 -13.47
N ASN A 164 -11.75 -18.50 -12.57
CA ASN A 164 -12.49 -19.72 -12.88
C ASN A 164 -13.56 -19.50 -13.95
N ALA A 165 -14.25 -18.36 -13.95
CA ALA A 165 -15.21 -18.01 -15.01
C ALA A 165 -14.51 -17.87 -16.37
N VAL A 166 -13.33 -17.26 -16.40
CA VAL A 166 -12.47 -17.14 -17.60
C VAL A 166 -12.05 -18.53 -18.10
N ARG A 167 -11.57 -19.41 -17.21
CA ARG A 167 -11.19 -20.79 -17.58
C ARG A 167 -12.34 -21.58 -18.19
N ILE A 168 -13.54 -21.46 -17.63
CA ILE A 168 -14.76 -22.09 -18.17
C ILE A 168 -15.08 -21.53 -19.56
N LEU A 169 -14.94 -20.21 -19.75
CA LEU A 169 -15.14 -19.57 -21.04
C LEU A 169 -14.10 -20.06 -22.06
N ALA A 170 -12.84 -20.17 -21.68
CA ALA A 170 -11.76 -20.66 -22.54
C ALA A 170 -12.00 -22.09 -23.04
N ALA A 171 -12.46 -22.98 -22.15
CA ALA A 171 -12.79 -24.35 -22.49
C ALA A 171 -14.04 -24.46 -23.40
N ARG A 172 -14.95 -23.47 -23.36
CA ARG A 172 -16.21 -23.48 -24.15
C ARG A 172 -16.57 -22.09 -24.70
N PRO A 173 -15.78 -21.52 -25.64
CA PRO A 173 -15.91 -20.11 -26.02
C PRO A 173 -17.25 -19.75 -26.69
N ARG A 174 -17.89 -20.73 -27.34
CA ARG A 174 -19.18 -20.56 -28.03
C ARG A 174 -20.41 -20.81 -27.14
N SER A 175 -20.21 -21.18 -25.87
CA SER A 175 -21.32 -21.47 -24.96
C SER A 175 -21.93 -20.16 -24.46
N ASN A 176 -23.21 -19.92 -24.80
CA ASN A 176 -23.97 -18.78 -24.29
C ASN A 176 -23.98 -18.72 -22.75
N VAL A 177 -23.98 -19.89 -22.09
CA VAL A 177 -23.95 -19.97 -20.63
C VAL A 177 -22.59 -19.53 -20.08
N ALA A 178 -21.49 -19.94 -20.72
CA ALA A 178 -20.14 -19.55 -20.29
C ALA A 178 -19.91 -18.04 -20.51
N GLN A 179 -20.37 -17.52 -21.65
CA GLN A 179 -20.32 -16.08 -21.96
C GLN A 179 -21.14 -15.25 -20.97
N GLY A 180 -22.37 -15.67 -20.65
CA GLY A 180 -23.21 -15.02 -19.66
C GLY A 180 -22.61 -15.06 -18.25
N ASN A 181 -22.05 -16.20 -17.85
CA ASN A 181 -21.35 -16.33 -16.57
C ASN A 181 -20.14 -15.39 -16.49
N MET A 182 -19.33 -15.29 -17.55
CA MET A 182 -18.18 -14.38 -17.58
C MET A 182 -18.62 -12.92 -17.47
N GLU A 183 -19.70 -12.51 -18.15
CA GLU A 183 -20.19 -11.13 -18.07
C GLU A 183 -20.66 -10.78 -16.65
N VAL A 184 -21.31 -11.71 -15.93
CA VAL A 184 -21.68 -11.50 -14.52
C VAL A 184 -20.45 -11.24 -13.66
N PHE A 185 -19.41 -12.09 -13.76
CA PHE A 185 -18.19 -11.90 -12.97
C PHE A 185 -17.40 -10.65 -13.36
N ARG A 186 -17.41 -10.28 -14.66
CA ARG A 186 -16.85 -9.02 -15.13
C ARG A 186 -17.54 -7.83 -14.47
N GLN A 187 -18.88 -7.78 -14.46
CA GLN A 187 -19.62 -6.69 -13.83
C GLN A 187 -19.39 -6.63 -12.32
N SER A 188 -19.36 -7.78 -11.65
CA SER A 188 -19.02 -7.86 -10.23
C SER A 188 -17.62 -7.30 -9.95
N TRP A 189 -16.64 -7.60 -10.81
CA TRP A 189 -15.28 -7.05 -10.68
C TRP A 189 -15.26 -5.54 -10.86
N LEU A 190 -15.87 -5.02 -11.94
CA LEU A 190 -15.93 -3.58 -12.24
C LEU A 190 -16.67 -2.77 -11.18
N TYR A 191 -17.63 -3.39 -10.48
CA TYR A 191 -18.33 -2.75 -9.37
C TYR A 191 -17.48 -2.71 -8.09
N GLN A 192 -16.62 -3.72 -7.89
CA GLN A 192 -15.86 -3.90 -6.66
C GLN A 192 -14.56 -3.08 -6.63
N VAL A 193 -13.91 -2.92 -7.79
CA VAL A 193 -12.61 -2.22 -7.96
C VAL A 193 -12.82 -0.75 -8.29
#